data_AF-A0A929I2A0-F1
#
_entry.id   AF-A0A929I2A0-F1
#
_cell.length_a   1.000
_cell.length_b   1.000
_cell.length_c   1.000
_cell.angle_alpha   90.00
_cell.angle_beta   90.00
_cell.angle_gamma   90.00
#
_symmetry.space_group_name_H-M   'P 1'
#
loop_
_entity.id
_entity.type
_entity.pdbx_description
1 polymer ?
#
loop_
_entity_poly.entity_id
_entity_poly.type
_entity_poly.pdbx_seq_one_letter_code
_entity_poly.pdbx_strand_id
1 'polypeptide(L)' 'VASAFGIKSYRVTTADELESALDTAFSHDGPVFLDVVSESEVAELPPVYSWQQAARTVTAVDRREPRK' A
#
# COMPACT_ATOMS: atom_id res chain seq x y z
N VAL A 1 -3.45 -14.11 -11.06
CA VAL A 1 -3.92 -15.10 -10.06
C VAL A 1 -5.41 -15.40 -10.25
N ALA A 2 -6.31 -14.41 -10.14
CA ALA A 2 -7.75 -14.62 -10.27
C ALA A 2 -8.22 -15.22 -11.62
N SER A 3 -7.60 -14.83 -12.74
CA SER A 3 -7.91 -15.39 -14.06
C SER A 3 -7.75 -16.92 -14.15
N ALA A 4 -6.81 -17.49 -13.40
CA ALA A 4 -6.57 -18.94 -13.36
C ALA A 4 -7.71 -19.72 -12.66
N PHE A 5 -8.58 -19.04 -11.92
CA PHE A 5 -9.74 -19.61 -11.24
C PHE A 5 -11.07 -19.34 -11.98
N GLY A 6 -11.01 -18.84 -13.23
CA GLY A 6 -12.19 -18.53 -14.03
C GLY A 6 -12.92 -17.25 -13.60
N ILE A 7 -12.31 -16.44 -12.73
CA ILE A 7 -12.85 -15.14 -12.31
C ILE A 7 -12.34 -14.07 -13.27
N LYS A 8 -13.26 -13.24 -13.78
CA LYS A 8 -12.89 -12.09 -14.62
C LYS A 8 -11.98 -11.17 -13.82
N SER A 9 -10.82 -10.81 -14.37
CA SER A 9 -9.82 -10.05 -13.63
C SER A 9 -9.18 -8.96 -14.46
N TYR A 10 -8.95 -7.82 -13.83
CA TYR A 10 -8.29 -6.65 -14.40
C TYR A 10 -7.14 -6.20 -13.51
N ARG A 11 -6.07 -5.69 -14.14
CA ARG A 11 -5.00 -5.00 -13.44
C ARG A 11 -5.04 -3.54 -13.84
N VAL A 12 -5.12 -2.66 -12.85
CA VAL A 12 -5.27 -1.21 -13.01
C VAL A 12 -4.01 -0.54 -12.49
N THR A 13 -3.41 0.29 -13.33
CA THR A 13 -2.16 1.00 -13.02
C THR A 13 -2.28 2.51 -13.13
N THR A 14 -3.38 3.00 -13.69
CA THR A 14 -3.66 4.43 -13.84
C THR A 14 -5.06 4.78 -13.31
N ALA A 15 -5.28 6.06 -13.01
CA ALA A 15 -6.57 6.55 -12.55
C ALA A 15 -7.67 6.40 -13.63
N ASP A 16 -7.35 6.66 -14.89
CA ASP A 16 -8.30 6.55 -16.00
C ASP A 16 -8.74 5.09 -16.24
N GLU A 17 -7.82 4.13 -16.07
CA GLU A 17 -8.12 2.70 -16.13
C GLU A 17 -9.06 2.27 -15.00
N LEU A 18 -8.97 2.91 -13.83
CA LEU A 18 -9.77 2.56 -12.66
C LEU A 18 -11.26 2.80 -12.91
N GLU A 19 -11.62 3.97 -13.45
CA GLU A 19 -13.01 4.33 -13.72
C GLU A 19 -13.66 3.33 -14.70
N SER A 20 -12.97 3.08 -15.83
CA SER A 20 -13.45 2.13 -16.83
C SER A 20 -13.55 0.68 -16.30
N ALA A 21 -12.61 0.28 -15.45
CA ALA A 21 -12.59 -1.06 -14.87
C ALA A 21 -13.69 -1.25 -13.81
N LEU A 22 -14.00 -0.20 -13.04
CA LEU A 22 -15.12 -0.19 -12.09
C LEU A 22 -16.46 -0.25 -12.81
N ASP A 23 -16.68 0.55 -13.85
CA ASP A 23 -17.91 0.50 -14.66
C ASP A 23 -18.14 -0.91 -15.23
N THR A 24 -17.08 -1.52 -15.74
CA THR A 24 -17.13 -2.88 -16.28
C THR A 24 -17.40 -3.91 -15.19
N ALA A 25 -16.81 -3.74 -13.99
CA ALA A 25 -17.01 -4.65 -12.87
C ALA A 25 -18.45 -4.59 -12.34
N PHE A 26 -19.02 -3.39 -12.20
CA PHE A 26 -20.39 -3.21 -11.73
C PHE A 26 -21.44 -3.65 -12.75
N SER A 27 -21.13 -3.56 -14.05
CA SER A 27 -22.03 -4.02 -15.12
C SER A 27 -21.97 -5.53 -15.36
N HIS A 28 -21.09 -6.26 -14.68
CA HIS A 28 -20.89 -7.69 -14.88
C HIS A 28 -21.75 -8.52 -13.92
N ASP A 29 -22.56 -9.45 -14.46
CA ASP A 29 -23.34 -10.41 -13.68
C ASP A 29 -22.46 -11.54 -13.12
N GLY A 30 -21.62 -11.19 -12.15
CA GLY A 30 -20.76 -12.14 -11.46
C GLY A 30 -19.50 -11.51 -10.89
N PRO A 31 -18.71 -12.25 -10.09
CA PRO A 31 -17.53 -11.72 -9.43
C PRO A 31 -16.48 -11.24 -10.43
N VAL A 32 -15.94 -10.05 -10.17
CA VAL A 32 -14.82 -9.46 -10.90
C VAL A 32 -13.72 -9.12 -9.90
N PHE A 33 -12.49 -9.47 -10.23
CA PHE A 33 -11.30 -9.19 -9.42
C PHE A 33 -10.51 -8.00 -10.00
N LEU A 34 -10.37 -6.93 -9.24
CA LEU A 34 -9.61 -5.74 -9.60
C LEU A 34 -8.30 -5.70 -8.80
N ASP A 35 -7.17 -5.82 -9.50
CA ASP A 35 -5.82 -5.64 -8.94
C ASP A 35 -5.38 -4.19 -9.19
N VAL A 36 -5.56 -3.32 -8.19
CA VAL A 36 -5.27 -1.89 -8.30
C VAL A 36 -3.89 -1.59 -7.71
N VAL A 37 -2.99 -1.09 -8.55
CA VAL A 37 -1.68 -0.61 -8.09
C VAL A 37 -1.86 0.80 -7.53
N SER A 38 -1.58 0.96 -6.23
CA SER A 38 -1.58 2.25 -5.53
C SER A 38 -0.17 2.62 -5.11
N GLU A 39 0.09 3.92 -4.99
CA GLU A 39 1.28 4.43 -4.31
C GLU A 39 1.21 4.11 -2.80
N SER A 40 2.37 4.09 -2.15
CA SER A 40 2.47 3.82 -0.71
C SER A 40 2.24 5.09 0.09
N GLU A 41 1.25 5.07 0.98
CA GLU A 41 0.97 6.14 1.95
C GLU A 41 2.16 6.45 2.89
N VAL A 42 3.16 5.56 2.97
CA VAL A 42 4.35 5.72 3.82
C VAL A 42 5.28 6.83 3.33
N ALA A 43 5.12 7.29 2.08
CA ALA A 43 5.85 8.46 1.56
C ALA A 43 5.47 9.77 2.30
N GLU A 44 4.28 9.81 2.92
CA GLU A 44 3.76 10.98 3.64
C GLU A 44 3.74 10.77 5.16
N LEU A 45 4.75 10.09 5.73
CA LEU A 45 4.84 10.02 7.18
C LEU A 45 4.92 11.46 7.75
N PRO A 46 3.94 11.89 8.56
CA PRO A 46 3.99 13.22 9.14
C PRO A 46 5.28 13.35 9.96
N PRO A 47 5.88 14.55 10.04
CA PRO A 47 7.20 14.75 10.65
C PRO A 47 7.29 14.22 12.09
N VAL A 48 6.16 14.13 12.78
CA VAL A 48 6.05 13.52 14.12
C VAL A 48 6.54 12.06 14.14
N TYR A 49 6.27 11.27 13.12
CA TYR A 49 6.68 9.86 13.07
C TYR A 49 8.21 9.72 12.92
N SER A 50 8.84 10.56 12.09
CA SER A 50 10.30 10.54 11.95
C SER A 50 11.00 10.99 13.23
N TRP A 51 10.43 11.94 13.98
CA TRP A 51 10.90 12.31 15.33
C TRP A 51 10.75 11.18 16.34
N GLN A 52 9.62 10.46 16.33
CA GLN A 52 9.41 9.29 17.19
C GLN A 52 10.42 8.17 16.91
N GLN A 53 10.75 7.92 15.64
CA GLN A 53 11.77 6.92 15.25
C GLN A 53 13.18 7.36 15.65
N ALA A 54 13.52 8.63 15.45
CA ALA A 54 14.80 9.18 15.88
C ALA A 54 14.96 9.07 17.41
N ALA A 55 13.93 9.43 18.19
CA ALA A 55 13.94 9.32 19.65
C ALA A 55 14.12 7.87 20.14
N ARG A 56 13.46 6.91 19.48
CA ARG A 56 13.63 5.47 19.77
C ARG A 56 15.07 5.00 19.51
N THR A 57 15.67 5.46 18.41
CA THR A 57 17.04 5.10 18.04
C THR A 57 18.07 5.67 19.02
N VAL A 58 17.92 6.94 19.42
CA VAL A 58 18.80 7.60 20.41
C VAL A 58 18.76 6.88 21.76
N THR A 59 17.57 6.51 22.23
CA THR A 59 17.40 5.81 23.51
C THR A 59 18.07 4.41 23.52
N ALA A 60 18.14 3.75 22.37
CA ALA A 60 18.79 2.44 22.23
C ALA A 60 20.33 2.52 22.10
N VAL A 61 20.85 3.66 21.64
CA VAL A 61 22.30 3.94 21.55
C VAL A 61 22.86 4.35 22.91
N ASP A 62 22.15 5.21 23.64
CA ASP A 62 22.54 5.69 24.98
C ASP A 62 22.71 4.54 26.00
N ARG A 63 21.95 3.46 25.84
CA ARG A 63 22.03 2.28 26.73
C ARG A 63 23.24 1.37 26.48
N ARG A 64 24.10 1.67 25.49
CA ARG A 64 25.23 0.82 25.05
C ARG A 64 26.63 1.38 25.29
N GLU A 65 26.83 2.26 26.26
CA GLU A 65 28.17 2.73 26.64
C GLU A 65 28.52 2.40 28.10
N PRO A 66 29.49 1.50 28.38
CA PRO A 66 30.07 1.38 29.72
C PRO A 66 31.14 2.47 29.88
N ARG A 67 30.90 3.42 30.79
CA ARG A 67 31.90 4.44 31.15
C ARG A 67 33.11 3.76 31.82
N LYS A 68 34.30 3.96 31.25
CA LYS A 68 35.58 3.70 31.91
C LYS A 68 36.06 4.93 32.65
#